data_AF-A0A8C6H9X3-F1
#
_entry.id   AF-A0A8C6H9X3-F1
#
_cell.length_a   1.000
_cell.length_b   1.000
_cell.length_c   1.000
_cell.angle_alpha   90.00
_cell.angle_beta   90.00
_cell.angle_gamma   90.00
#
_symmetry.space_group_name_H-M   'P 1'
#
loop_
_entity.id
_entity.type
_entity.pdbx_description
1 polymer ?
#
loop_
_entity_poly.entity_id
_entity_poly.type
_entity_poly.pdbx_seq_one_letter_code
_entity_poly.pdbx_strand_id
1 'polypeptide(L)'
;MCSDFRRAESGTELLARLEGRSSLKELEPNLFADEDSPVHGDIFEFHGPEGTGKTEMLYHLTARCILPKSEGGLQIEVLFIDTDYHFDMLRLVTVLEHRLSQSSEEAMKLCLARLFLAYCSSSMQLLLTLHSLEALLCSRPSLCLLIVDSLSSFYWIDRVSGGESVALQESTLQKCSQLLERLVTEYRLLLFATTQSLMQKGSDSADGPSSSKHPCDGDMDYRAYLCKAWQRVVKHRVIFSRDDEATSSRFSLVSRHLKSNSLKKHSFMVRESGVEFC
;
A
#
# COMPACT_ATOMS: atom_id res chain seq x y z
N MET A 1 -31.43 -15.19 11.97
CA MET A 1 -32.17 -14.12 11.28
C MET A 1 -31.24 -12.93 11.16
N CYS A 2 -30.55 -12.78 10.03
CA CYS A 2 -29.74 -11.61 9.71
C CYS A 2 -29.98 -11.33 8.22
N SER A 3 -31.05 -10.58 7.96
CA SER A 3 -31.44 -10.15 6.63
C SER A 3 -31.67 -8.66 6.73
N ASP A 4 -30.59 -7.86 6.64
CA ASP A 4 -30.65 -6.40 6.42
C ASP A 4 -29.25 -5.83 6.10
N PHE A 5 -28.53 -6.43 5.14
CA PHE A 5 -27.20 -5.92 4.72
C PHE A 5 -27.18 -5.36 3.29
N ARG A 6 -28.25 -4.66 2.92
CA ARG A 6 -28.23 -3.62 1.87
C ARG A 6 -29.27 -2.56 2.20
N ARG A 7 -29.02 -1.77 3.24
CA ARG A 7 -29.71 -0.49 3.37
C ARG A 7 -29.19 0.38 2.23
N ALA A 8 -30.07 0.81 1.33
CA ALA A 8 -29.70 1.78 0.31
C ALA A 8 -29.20 3.04 1.02
N GLU A 9 -27.93 3.41 0.79
CA GLU A 9 -27.35 4.65 1.29
C GLU A 9 -28.23 5.81 0.83
N SER A 10 -28.64 6.67 1.76
CA SER A 10 -29.38 7.89 1.42
C SER A 10 -28.45 8.87 0.70
N GLY A 11 -29.00 9.74 -0.15
CA GLY A 11 -28.20 10.76 -0.85
C GLY A 11 -27.43 11.69 0.09
N THR A 12 -27.93 11.90 1.31
CA THR A 12 -27.25 12.66 2.37
C THR A 12 -26.09 11.91 3.00
N GLU A 13 -26.19 10.58 3.18
CA GLU A 13 -25.07 9.76 3.67
C GLU A 13 -23.95 9.70 2.62
N LEU A 14 -24.33 9.56 1.34
CA LEU A 14 -23.40 9.64 0.23
C LEU A 14 -22.69 11.00 0.18
N LEU A 15 -23.44 12.11 0.28
CA LEU A 15 -22.86 13.45 0.27
C LEU A 15 -21.96 13.70 1.48
N ALA A 16 -22.38 13.32 2.69
CA ALA A 16 -21.55 13.44 3.89
C ALA A 16 -20.23 12.66 3.76
N ARG A 17 -20.25 11.51 3.08
CA ARG A 17 -19.07 10.70 2.79
C ARG A 17 -18.16 11.31 1.71
N LEU A 18 -18.70 12.13 0.81
CA LEU A 18 -18.00 12.75 -0.30
C LEU A 18 -17.46 14.15 0.00
N GLU A 19 -18.19 14.97 0.76
CA GLU A 19 -17.89 16.39 1.00
C GLU A 19 -16.71 16.63 1.95
N GLY A 20 -16.31 15.62 2.75
CA GLY A 20 -15.27 15.76 3.78
C GLY A 20 -13.86 15.27 3.38
N ARG A 21 -13.67 14.69 2.19
CA ARG A 21 -12.40 14.01 1.86
C ARG A 21 -11.35 14.99 1.37
N SER A 22 -10.26 15.12 2.12
CA SER A 22 -9.07 15.86 1.68
C SER A 22 -8.51 15.29 0.38
N SER A 23 -7.96 16.17 -0.45
CA SER A 23 -7.20 15.76 -1.62
C SER A 23 -5.90 15.08 -1.20
N LEU A 24 -5.53 14.01 -1.91
CA LEU A 24 -4.25 13.30 -1.72
C LEU A 24 -3.21 13.68 -2.77
N LYS A 25 -3.50 14.69 -3.61
CA LYS A 25 -2.61 15.06 -4.72
C LYS A 25 -1.20 15.47 -4.27
N GLU A 26 -1.10 16.09 -3.10
CA GLU A 26 0.16 16.55 -2.52
C GLU A 26 0.77 15.55 -1.53
N LEU A 27 0.32 14.29 -1.58
CA LEU A 27 0.74 13.25 -0.64
C LEU A 27 2.24 13.00 -0.69
N GLU A 28 2.87 13.01 -1.86
CA GLU A 28 4.33 13.07 -1.99
C GLU A 28 4.69 13.58 -3.39
N PRO A 29 4.89 14.90 -3.57
CA PRO A 29 5.08 15.50 -4.89
C PRO A 29 6.28 14.94 -5.67
N ASN A 30 7.33 14.49 -4.97
CA ASN A 30 8.51 13.93 -5.64
C ASN A 30 8.26 12.52 -6.19
N LEU A 31 7.31 11.78 -5.60
CA LEU A 31 6.93 10.44 -6.05
C LEU A 31 5.75 10.47 -7.03
N PHE A 32 4.80 11.37 -6.77
CA PHE A 32 3.51 11.45 -7.44
C PHE A 32 3.36 12.79 -8.17
N ALA A 33 4.08 12.95 -9.29
CA ALA A 33 4.01 14.16 -10.11
C ALA A 33 2.95 14.05 -11.22
N ASP A 34 2.18 15.12 -11.40
CA ASP A 34 1.21 15.34 -12.48
C ASP A 34 0.18 14.19 -12.65
N GLU A 35 0.33 13.39 -13.70
CA GLU A 35 -0.57 12.28 -14.07
C GLU A 35 -0.51 11.08 -13.11
N ASP A 36 0.55 10.97 -12.31
CA ASP A 36 0.72 9.89 -11.32
C ASP A 36 0.27 10.28 -9.92
N SER A 37 -0.32 11.47 -9.78
CA SER A 37 -0.92 11.94 -8.54
C SER A 37 -1.99 10.95 -8.04
N PRO A 38 -1.91 10.47 -6.79
CA PRO A 38 -2.89 9.52 -6.28
C PRO A 38 -4.26 10.18 -6.19
N VAL A 39 -5.27 9.50 -6.69
CA VAL A 39 -6.67 9.89 -6.53
C VAL A 39 -7.43 8.83 -5.73
N HIS A 40 -8.48 9.26 -5.05
CA HIS A 40 -9.37 8.33 -4.34
C HIS A 40 -9.94 7.30 -5.32
N GLY A 41 -9.89 6.02 -4.91
CA GLY A 41 -10.23 4.88 -5.75
C GLY A 41 -9.01 4.18 -6.36
N ASP A 42 -7.81 4.74 -6.22
CA ASP A 42 -6.60 4.12 -6.75
C ASP A 42 -6.01 3.07 -5.79
N ILE A 43 -5.41 2.04 -6.38
CA ILE A 43 -4.65 1.00 -5.71
C ILE A 43 -3.20 1.06 -6.21
N PHE A 44 -2.27 1.28 -5.29
CA PHE A 44 -0.84 1.22 -5.55
C PHE A 44 -0.24 -0.04 -4.92
N GLU A 45 0.53 -0.75 -5.73
CA GLU A 45 1.32 -1.90 -5.31
C GLU A 45 2.78 -1.48 -5.11
N PHE A 46 3.29 -1.60 -3.89
CA PHE A 46 4.69 -1.32 -3.55
C PHE A 46 5.43 -2.66 -3.54
N HIS A 47 6.15 -2.94 -4.62
CA HIS A 47 6.78 -4.23 -4.84
C HIS A 47 8.29 -4.18 -4.65
N GLY A 48 8.90 -5.21 -4.07
CA GLY A 48 10.35 -5.41 -4.13
C GLY A 48 10.87 -6.36 -3.05
N PRO A 49 12.17 -6.72 -3.10
CA PRO A 49 12.82 -7.55 -2.09
C PRO A 49 12.74 -6.97 -0.68
N GLU A 50 12.95 -7.79 0.35
CA GLU A 50 13.07 -7.30 1.72
C GLU A 50 14.23 -6.28 1.85
N GLY A 51 14.09 -5.31 2.74
CA GLY A 51 15.16 -4.33 2.99
C GLY A 51 15.35 -3.26 1.90
N THR A 52 14.45 -3.14 0.92
CA THR A 52 14.50 -2.10 -0.14
C THR A 52 13.79 -0.79 0.21
N GLY A 53 13.38 -0.60 1.48
CA GLY A 53 12.79 0.66 1.94
C GLY A 53 11.27 0.81 1.73
N LYS A 54 10.54 -0.27 1.41
CA LYS A 54 9.08 -0.25 1.26
C LYS A 54 8.37 0.24 2.52
N THR A 55 8.62 -0.38 3.67
CA THR A 55 8.00 -0.02 4.95
C THR A 55 8.42 1.38 5.41
N GLU A 56 9.66 1.79 5.15
CA GLU A 56 10.13 3.17 5.38
C GLU A 56 9.36 4.20 4.54
N MET A 57 9.07 3.89 3.27
CA MET A 57 8.19 4.71 2.45
C MET A 57 6.76 4.75 3.01
N LEU A 58 6.24 3.64 3.56
CA LEU A 58 4.92 3.65 4.20
C LEU A 58 4.90 4.51 5.47
N TYR A 59 5.95 4.50 6.31
CA TYR A 59 6.06 5.41 7.46
C TYR A 59 6.15 6.86 7.01
N HIS A 60 6.93 7.14 5.97
CA HIS A 60 7.02 8.47 5.37
C HIS A 60 5.65 8.99 4.92
N LEU A 61 4.92 8.19 4.13
CA LEU A 61 3.60 8.56 3.62
C LEU A 61 2.57 8.67 4.76
N THR A 62 2.61 7.76 5.74
CA THR A 62 1.77 7.82 6.94
C THR A 62 2.01 9.11 7.71
N ALA A 63 3.27 9.49 7.93
CA ALA A 63 3.62 10.74 8.60
C ALA A 63 3.06 11.96 7.84
N ARG A 64 3.23 12.01 6.51
CA ARG A 64 2.65 13.10 5.68
C ARG A 64 1.13 13.18 5.81
N CYS A 65 0.44 12.04 5.90
CA CYS A 65 -1.00 12.00 6.08
C CYS A 65 -1.43 12.54 7.45
N ILE A 66 -0.81 12.05 8.53
CA ILE A 66 -1.29 12.33 9.89
C ILE A 66 -0.73 13.63 10.47
N LEU A 67 0.28 14.26 9.86
CA LEU A 67 0.77 15.56 10.32
C LEU A 67 -0.26 16.69 10.09
N PRO A 68 -0.25 17.74 10.92
CA PRO A 68 -1.09 18.92 10.72
C PRO A 68 -0.76 19.64 9.41
N LYS A 69 -1.74 20.32 8.82
CA LYS A 69 -1.53 21.13 7.60
C LYS A 69 -0.52 22.27 7.79
N SER A 70 -0.45 22.84 8.99
CA SER A 70 0.54 23.87 9.34
C SER A 70 1.99 23.38 9.29
N GLU A 71 2.20 22.06 9.40
CA GLU A 71 3.50 21.38 9.36
C GLU A 71 3.72 20.69 7.99
N GLY A 72 2.92 21.06 6.98
CA GLY A 72 3.00 20.48 5.62
C GLY A 72 2.38 19.09 5.48
N GLY A 73 1.64 18.61 6.48
CA GLY A 73 0.86 17.37 6.41
C GLY A 73 -0.53 17.55 5.80
N LEU A 74 -1.29 16.45 5.70
CA LEU A 74 -2.65 16.46 5.14
C LEU A 74 -3.76 16.47 6.21
N GLN A 75 -3.41 16.18 7.47
CA GLN A 75 -4.32 16.09 8.60
C GLN A 75 -5.50 15.13 8.36
N ILE A 76 -5.19 13.92 7.90
CA ILE A 76 -6.18 12.88 7.59
C ILE A 76 -5.95 11.61 8.40
N GLU A 77 -6.98 10.78 8.50
CA GLU A 77 -6.92 9.49 9.18
C GLU A 77 -6.38 8.38 8.24
N VAL A 78 -5.54 7.51 8.81
CA VAL A 78 -4.90 6.38 8.13
C VAL A 78 -5.23 5.10 8.87
N LEU A 79 -5.66 4.06 8.15
CA LEU A 79 -5.71 2.70 8.67
C LEU A 79 -4.54 1.90 8.10
N PHE A 80 -3.69 1.42 9.00
CA PHE A 80 -2.56 0.56 8.71
C PHE A 80 -2.89 -0.86 9.15
N ILE A 81 -2.86 -1.81 8.22
CA ILE A 81 -2.99 -3.23 8.48
C ILE A 81 -1.62 -3.87 8.32
N ASP A 82 -1.05 -4.33 9.43
CA ASP A 82 0.20 -5.06 9.46
C ASP A 82 -0.09 -6.57 9.51
N THR A 83 0.44 -7.30 8.54
CA THR A 83 0.25 -8.75 8.41
C THR A 83 1.48 -9.56 8.80
N ASP A 84 2.63 -8.90 9.02
CA ASP A 84 3.89 -9.55 9.37
C ASP A 84 4.43 -9.12 10.75
N TYR A 85 3.69 -8.26 11.49
CA TYR A 85 4.07 -7.76 12.81
C TYR A 85 5.40 -6.98 12.82
N HIS A 86 5.71 -6.31 11.71
CA HIS A 86 6.91 -5.50 11.55
C HIS A 86 6.67 -3.99 11.75
N PHE A 87 5.43 -3.56 12.01
CA PHE A 87 5.14 -2.17 12.31
C PHE A 87 5.85 -1.72 13.58
N ASP A 88 6.69 -0.70 13.44
CA ASP A 88 7.46 -0.09 14.52
C ASP A 88 6.90 1.31 14.81
N MET A 89 6.17 1.41 15.92
CA MET A 89 5.61 2.67 16.39
C MET A 89 6.70 3.68 16.75
N LEU A 90 7.82 3.24 17.32
CA LEU A 90 8.93 4.13 17.68
C LEU A 90 9.54 4.73 16.44
N ARG A 91 9.71 3.93 15.38
CA ARG A 91 10.21 4.43 14.09
C ARG A 91 9.30 5.51 13.51
N LEU A 92 7.98 5.30 13.51
CA LEU A 92 7.03 6.33 13.06
C LEU A 92 7.09 7.59 13.93
N VAL A 93 7.17 7.44 15.25
CA VAL A 93 7.31 8.58 16.18
C VAL A 93 8.58 9.38 15.88
N THR A 94 9.72 8.73 15.65
CA THR A 94 10.96 9.42 15.24
C THR A 94 10.74 10.22 13.95
N VAL A 95 10.08 9.65 12.93
CA VAL A 95 9.77 10.39 11.69
C VAL A 95 8.90 11.62 11.97
N LEU A 96 7.91 11.52 12.85
CA LEU A 96 7.04 12.63 13.24
C LEU A 96 7.79 13.71 14.03
N GLU A 97 8.62 13.33 15.00
CA GLU A 97 9.40 14.25 15.83
C GLU A 97 10.31 15.14 14.98
N HIS A 98 10.97 14.54 13.99
CA HIS A 98 11.86 15.27 13.08
C HIS A 98 11.13 16.14 12.04
N ARG A 99 9.80 16.04 11.93
CA ARG A 99 8.97 16.84 11.02
C ARG A 99 8.18 17.93 11.72
N LEU A 100 7.94 17.79 13.02
CA LEU A 100 7.25 18.79 13.80
C LEU A 100 8.21 19.92 14.17
N SER A 101 7.80 21.16 13.88
CA SER A 101 8.55 22.34 14.32
C SER A 101 8.67 22.43 15.85
N GLN A 102 7.69 21.92 16.59
CA GLN A 102 7.65 21.79 18.04
C GLN A 102 7.11 20.41 18.44
N SER A 103 8.02 19.49 18.78
CA SER A 103 7.69 18.13 19.20
C SER A 103 7.22 18.09 20.67
N SER A 104 5.99 18.51 20.94
CA SER A 104 5.34 18.32 22.24
C SER A 104 4.61 16.98 22.31
N GLU A 105 4.40 16.45 23.52
CA GLU A 105 3.66 15.21 23.73
C GLU A 105 2.21 15.32 23.22
N GLU A 106 1.58 16.48 23.40
CA GLU A 106 0.23 16.77 22.89
C GLU A 106 0.18 16.80 21.37
N ALA A 107 1.17 17.43 20.71
CA ALA A 107 1.27 17.45 19.26
C ALA A 107 1.41 16.04 18.69
N MET A 108 2.25 15.21 19.34
CA MET A 108 2.42 13.81 18.97
C MET A 108 1.13 13.01 19.14
N LYS A 109 0.46 13.15 20.29
CA LYS A 109 -0.84 12.51 20.55
C LYS A 109 -1.89 12.87 19.51
N LEU A 110 -1.97 14.14 19.09
CA LEU A 110 -2.90 14.59 18.06
C LEU A 110 -2.60 13.99 16.68
N CYS A 111 -1.32 13.78 16.35
CA CYS A 111 -0.93 13.10 15.12
C CYS A 111 -1.28 11.61 15.18
N LEU A 112 -0.87 10.92 16.24
CA LEU A 112 -1.11 9.49 16.42
C LEU A 112 -2.60 9.14 16.59
N ALA A 113 -3.43 10.06 17.09
CA ALA A 113 -4.89 9.88 17.15
C ALA A 113 -5.54 9.70 15.76
N ARG A 114 -4.84 10.07 14.67
CA ARG A 114 -5.27 9.85 13.29
C ARG A 114 -4.78 8.53 12.69
N LEU A 115 -3.96 7.77 13.41
CA LEU A 115 -3.49 6.45 12.99
C LEU A 115 -4.31 5.35 13.66
N PHE A 116 -4.86 4.47 12.85
CA PHE A 116 -5.47 3.22 13.29
C PHE A 116 -4.59 2.07 12.84
N LEU A 117 -4.22 1.18 13.77
CA LEU A 117 -3.35 0.05 13.49
C LEU A 117 -4.10 -1.25 13.81
N ALA A 118 -4.10 -2.16 12.85
CA ALA A 118 -4.65 -3.50 12.99
C ALA A 118 -3.61 -4.55 12.61
N TYR A 119 -3.51 -5.61 13.41
CA TYR A 119 -2.61 -6.72 13.13
C TYR A 119 -3.40 -7.93 12.65
N CYS A 120 -2.93 -8.58 11.59
CA CYS A 120 -3.52 -9.81 11.07
C CYS A 120 -2.45 -10.91 11.04
N SER A 121 -2.74 -12.05 11.67
CA SER A 121 -1.83 -13.21 11.75
C SER A 121 -2.10 -14.29 10.71
N SER A 122 -3.16 -14.14 9.91
CA SER A 122 -3.53 -15.09 8.86
C SER A 122 -4.33 -14.41 7.75
N SER A 123 -4.36 -15.06 6.57
CA SER A 123 -5.17 -14.62 5.42
C SER A 123 -6.66 -14.56 5.74
N MET A 124 -7.16 -15.48 6.59
CA MET A 124 -8.53 -15.48 7.06
C MET A 124 -8.82 -14.30 8.00
N GLN A 125 -7.91 -13.99 8.94
CA GLN A 125 -8.05 -12.84 9.81
C GLN A 125 -8.04 -11.53 9.00
N LEU A 126 -7.16 -11.42 8.00
CA LEU A 126 -7.16 -10.28 7.08
C LEU A 126 -8.52 -10.16 6.37
N LEU A 127 -9.04 -11.24 5.80
CA LEU A 127 -10.34 -11.24 5.13
C LEU A 127 -11.48 -10.78 6.05
N LEU A 128 -11.52 -11.29 7.29
CA LEU A 128 -12.52 -10.92 8.28
C LEU A 128 -12.39 -9.45 8.72
N THR A 129 -11.17 -8.97 8.93
CA THR A 129 -10.89 -7.56 9.20
C THR A 129 -11.39 -6.68 8.08
N LEU A 130 -11.11 -7.03 6.81
CA LEU A 130 -11.60 -6.29 5.66
C LEU A 130 -13.14 -6.24 5.61
N HIS A 131 -13.81 -7.33 5.97
CA HIS A 131 -15.28 -7.34 6.05
C HIS A 131 -15.85 -6.42 7.13
N SER A 132 -15.15 -6.26 8.26
CA SER A 132 -15.59 -5.37 9.33
C SER A 132 -15.27 -3.89 9.07
N LEU A 133 -14.41 -3.58 8.09
CA LEU A 133 -14.04 -2.20 7.76
C LEU A 133 -15.22 -1.36 7.28
N GLU A 134 -16.22 -1.94 6.62
CA GLU A 134 -17.39 -1.19 6.13
C GLU A 134 -18.03 -0.33 7.24
N ALA A 135 -18.22 -0.90 8.43
CA ALA A 135 -18.78 -0.19 9.57
C ALA A 135 -17.86 0.93 10.09
N LEU A 136 -16.54 0.66 10.13
CA LEU A 136 -15.55 1.64 10.55
C LEU A 136 -15.54 2.85 9.60
N LEU A 137 -15.49 2.59 8.29
CA LEU A 137 -15.45 3.61 7.24
C LEU A 137 -16.71 4.48 7.23
N CYS A 138 -17.88 3.90 7.47
CA CYS A 138 -19.13 4.67 7.62
C CYS A 138 -19.07 5.64 8.81
N SER A 139 -18.44 5.23 9.91
CA SER A 139 -18.34 6.07 11.12
C SER A 139 -17.22 7.11 11.06
N ARG A 140 -16.29 7.00 10.09
CA ARG A 140 -15.07 7.82 10.00
C ARG A 140 -14.86 8.38 8.59
N PRO A 141 -15.56 9.47 8.23
CA PRO A 141 -15.45 10.05 6.89
C PRO A 141 -14.06 10.62 6.57
N SER A 142 -13.26 10.95 7.59
CA SER A 142 -11.88 11.44 7.47
C SER A 142 -10.86 10.36 7.11
N LEU A 143 -11.21 9.08 7.24
CA LEU A 143 -10.37 7.97 6.85
C LEU A 143 -10.36 7.83 5.33
N CYS A 144 -9.21 8.13 4.73
CA CYS A 144 -9.03 8.13 3.29
C CYS A 144 -7.82 7.35 2.78
N LEU A 145 -6.94 6.90 3.67
CA LEU A 145 -5.83 6.01 3.33
C LEU A 145 -5.94 4.67 4.05
N LEU A 146 -5.90 3.59 3.29
CA LEU A 146 -5.73 2.22 3.76
C LEU A 146 -4.34 1.73 3.34
N ILE A 147 -3.59 1.18 4.28
CA ILE A 147 -2.28 0.56 4.05
C ILE A 147 -2.36 -0.91 4.45
N VAL A 148 -1.82 -1.80 3.62
CA VAL A 148 -1.66 -3.23 3.91
C VAL A 148 -0.20 -3.61 3.71
N ASP A 149 0.52 -3.87 4.81
CA ASP A 149 1.93 -4.28 4.80
C ASP A 149 2.06 -5.68 5.42
N SER A 150 2.14 -6.78 4.67
CA SER A 150 2.07 -6.93 3.20
C SER A 150 0.91 -7.81 2.71
N LEU A 151 0.43 -7.56 1.49
CA LEU A 151 -0.60 -8.42 0.90
C LEU A 151 -0.08 -9.83 0.58
N SER A 152 1.24 -9.99 0.47
CA SER A 152 1.90 -11.25 0.12
C SER A 152 2.25 -12.16 1.31
N SER A 153 2.08 -11.69 2.56
CA SER A 153 2.53 -12.38 3.79
C SER A 153 2.10 -13.84 3.88
N PHE A 154 0.85 -14.13 3.53
CA PHE A 154 0.27 -15.46 3.68
C PHE A 154 0.37 -16.33 2.43
N TYR A 155 1.06 -15.85 1.39
CA TYR A 155 1.09 -16.51 0.08
C TYR A 155 1.46 -17.99 0.18
N TRP A 156 2.59 -18.33 0.81
CA TRP A 156 3.06 -19.71 0.89
C TRP A 156 2.17 -20.60 1.76
N ILE A 157 1.62 -20.05 2.84
CA ILE A 157 0.71 -20.77 3.74
C ILE A 157 -0.59 -21.13 3.01
N ASP A 158 -1.15 -20.18 2.25
CA ASP A 158 -2.36 -20.40 1.46
C ASP A 158 -2.10 -21.40 0.31
N ARG A 159 -0.94 -21.31 -0.36
CA ARG A 159 -0.52 -22.27 -1.40
C ARG A 159 -0.43 -23.70 -0.88
N VAL A 160 0.15 -23.91 0.30
CA VAL A 160 0.23 -25.25 0.89
C VAL A 160 -1.17 -25.73 1.32
N SER A 161 -1.97 -24.85 1.92
CA SER A 161 -3.30 -25.18 2.42
C SER A 161 -4.31 -25.52 1.31
N GLY A 162 -4.11 -24.98 0.11
CA GLY A 162 -4.97 -25.24 -1.06
C GLY A 162 -4.75 -26.60 -1.75
N GLY A 163 -3.74 -27.38 -1.35
CA GLY A 163 -3.42 -28.67 -1.95
C GLY A 163 -3.06 -28.54 -3.43
N GLU A 164 -3.59 -29.42 -4.28
CA GLU A 164 -3.31 -29.43 -5.73
C GLU A 164 -4.13 -28.41 -6.53
N SER A 165 -5.17 -27.82 -5.94
CA SER A 165 -6.08 -26.93 -6.64
C SER A 165 -5.61 -25.48 -6.55
N VAL A 166 -5.10 -24.93 -7.66
CA VAL A 166 -4.70 -23.51 -7.77
C VAL A 166 -5.84 -22.57 -7.33
N ALA A 167 -7.10 -22.94 -7.59
CA ALA A 167 -8.25 -22.15 -7.17
C ALA A 167 -8.41 -22.08 -5.64
N LEU A 168 -8.15 -23.19 -4.93
CA LEU A 168 -8.16 -23.20 -3.46
C LEU A 168 -6.93 -22.51 -2.90
N GLN A 169 -5.76 -22.70 -3.52
CA GLN A 169 -4.51 -22.06 -3.16
C GLN A 169 -4.58 -20.52 -3.19
N GLU A 170 -5.35 -19.95 -4.13
CA GLU A 170 -5.49 -18.50 -4.30
C GLU A 170 -6.81 -17.93 -3.76
N SER A 171 -7.72 -18.77 -3.26
CA SER A 171 -9.10 -18.39 -2.93
C SER A 171 -9.18 -17.24 -1.92
N THR A 172 -8.40 -17.28 -0.83
CA THR A 172 -8.46 -16.25 0.21
C THR A 172 -7.90 -14.92 -0.31
N LEU A 173 -6.73 -14.93 -0.95
CA LEU A 173 -6.14 -13.75 -1.59
C LEU A 173 -7.08 -13.15 -2.66
N GLN A 174 -7.76 -13.99 -3.45
CA GLN A 174 -8.73 -13.55 -4.44
C GLN A 174 -9.90 -12.81 -3.79
N LYS A 175 -10.45 -13.36 -2.68
CA LYS A 175 -11.53 -12.72 -1.91
C LYS A 175 -11.06 -11.39 -1.30
N CYS A 176 -9.87 -11.36 -0.70
CA CYS A 176 -9.27 -10.13 -0.19
C CYS A 176 -9.12 -9.07 -1.29
N SER A 177 -8.61 -9.45 -2.46
CA SER A 177 -8.41 -8.54 -3.60
C SER A 177 -9.74 -7.94 -4.09
N GLN A 178 -10.78 -8.77 -4.20
CA GLN A 178 -12.13 -8.32 -4.60
C GLN A 178 -12.76 -7.41 -3.55
N LEU A 179 -12.55 -7.70 -2.27
CA LEU A 179 -13.08 -6.88 -1.18
C LEU A 179 -12.33 -5.55 -1.08
N LEU A 180 -11.00 -5.54 -1.24
CA LEU A 180 -10.20 -4.32 -1.32
C LEU A 180 -10.63 -3.45 -2.51
N GLU A 181 -10.81 -4.04 -3.70
CA GLU A 181 -11.34 -3.33 -4.89
C GLU A 181 -12.68 -2.65 -4.58
N ARG A 182 -13.59 -3.38 -3.92
CA ARG A 182 -14.89 -2.85 -3.51
C ARG A 182 -14.75 -1.72 -2.49
N LEU A 183 -14.01 -1.93 -1.41
CA LEU A 183 -13.83 -0.95 -0.34
C LEU A 183 -13.21 0.35 -0.89
N VAL A 184 -12.17 0.22 -1.70
CA VAL A 184 -11.48 1.35 -2.35
C VAL A 184 -12.41 2.13 -3.26
N THR A 185 -13.20 1.43 -4.09
CA THR A 185 -14.12 2.06 -5.05
C THR A 185 -15.33 2.69 -4.36
N GLU A 186 -16.01 1.92 -3.51
CA GLU A 186 -17.25 2.35 -2.87
C GLU A 186 -16.98 3.46 -1.86
N TYR A 187 -15.95 3.32 -1.01
CA TYR A 187 -15.63 4.28 0.04
C TYR A 187 -14.65 5.36 -0.39
N ARG A 188 -14.17 5.33 -1.64
CA ARG A 188 -13.22 6.32 -2.19
C ARG A 188 -11.98 6.44 -1.29
N LEU A 189 -11.33 5.32 -1.06
CA LEU A 189 -10.05 5.24 -0.34
C LEU A 189 -8.90 5.29 -1.33
N LEU A 190 -7.72 5.69 -0.87
CA LEU A 190 -6.45 5.34 -1.49
C LEU A 190 -5.93 4.08 -0.81
N LEU A 191 -5.48 3.09 -1.58
CA LEU A 191 -4.87 1.87 -1.04
C LEU A 191 -3.40 1.79 -1.42
N PHE A 192 -2.54 1.63 -0.41
CA PHE A 192 -1.16 1.18 -0.57
C PHE A 192 -1.04 -0.24 -0.05
N ALA A 193 -0.59 -1.17 -0.90
CA ALA A 193 -0.32 -2.53 -0.49
C ALA A 193 1.10 -2.92 -0.87
N THR A 194 1.87 -3.47 0.07
CA THR A 194 3.21 -3.97 -0.24
C THR A 194 3.14 -5.42 -0.70
N THR A 195 4.10 -5.80 -1.56
CA THR A 195 4.31 -7.17 -1.98
C THR A 195 5.79 -7.48 -2.04
N GLN A 196 6.17 -8.70 -1.67
CA GLN A 196 7.56 -9.14 -1.66
C GLN A 196 7.96 -9.79 -2.99
N SER A 197 9.25 -9.82 -3.32
CA SER A 197 9.76 -10.57 -4.46
C SER A 197 9.97 -12.05 -4.06
N LEU A 198 8.91 -12.85 -4.16
CA LEU A 198 8.93 -14.26 -3.72
C LEU A 198 9.59 -15.23 -4.71
N MET A 199 9.69 -14.85 -5.98
CA MET A 199 10.26 -15.68 -7.04
C MET A 199 11.44 -14.95 -7.66
N GLN A 200 12.64 -15.52 -7.56
CA GLN A 200 13.80 -15.03 -8.31
C GLN A 200 13.67 -15.48 -9.78
N LYS A 201 14.15 -14.66 -10.72
CA LYS A 201 14.47 -15.16 -12.05
C LYS A 201 15.57 -16.20 -11.87
N GLY A 202 15.30 -17.45 -12.25
CA GLY A 202 16.39 -18.39 -12.48
C GLY A 202 17.32 -17.77 -13.52
N SER A 203 18.63 -17.79 -13.27
CA SER A 203 19.59 -17.54 -14.33
C SER A 203 19.24 -18.48 -15.49
N ASP A 204 19.12 -17.92 -16.70
CA ASP A 204 18.81 -18.68 -17.91
C ASP A 204 19.80 -19.85 -18.05
N SER A 205 19.42 -21.02 -17.53
CA SER A 205 19.96 -22.30 -17.97
C SER A 205 19.21 -22.61 -19.25
N ALA A 206 19.89 -22.38 -20.36
CA ALA A 206 19.43 -22.74 -21.69
C ALA A 206 19.07 -24.23 -21.71
N ASP A 207 17.78 -24.56 -21.70
CA ASP A 207 17.19 -25.71 -22.41
C ASP A 207 15.66 -25.73 -22.22
N GLY A 208 14.93 -25.28 -23.25
CA GLY A 208 13.47 -25.40 -23.32
C GLY A 208 12.87 -24.61 -24.49
N PRO A 209 11.97 -25.20 -25.32
CA PRO A 209 11.59 -24.60 -26.60
C PRO A 209 10.56 -23.49 -26.44
N SER A 210 10.93 -22.31 -26.95
CA SER A 210 10.08 -21.26 -27.51
C SER A 210 8.81 -20.88 -26.75
N SER A 211 8.92 -19.86 -25.89
CA SER A 211 7.89 -18.82 -25.78
C SER A 211 8.48 -17.49 -26.24
N SER A 212 7.70 -16.76 -27.02
CA SER A 212 8.06 -15.54 -27.74
C SER A 212 8.74 -14.50 -26.84
N LYS A 213 10.06 -14.33 -27.00
CA LYS A 213 10.82 -13.22 -26.43
C LYS A 213 10.41 -11.93 -27.16
N HIS A 214 9.71 -11.04 -26.47
CA HIS A 214 9.70 -9.61 -26.79
C HIS A 214 10.83 -8.94 -26.00
N PRO A 215 11.94 -8.54 -26.64
CA PRO A 215 13.07 -7.95 -25.94
C PRO A 215 12.89 -6.42 -25.89
N CYS A 216 12.03 -5.92 -24.99
CA CYS A 216 11.82 -4.47 -24.80
C CYS A 216 11.35 -4.05 -23.38
N ASP A 217 11.56 -4.84 -22.32
CA ASP A 217 11.27 -4.36 -20.95
C ASP A 217 12.60 -4.26 -20.18
N GLY A 218 12.99 -3.05 -19.82
CA GLY A 218 14.19 -2.77 -19.06
C GLY A 218 14.21 -3.58 -17.77
N ASP A 219 15.36 -4.19 -17.52
CA ASP A 219 15.81 -4.93 -16.36
C ASP A 219 15.08 -4.56 -15.03
N MET A 220 13.93 -5.20 -14.80
CA MET A 220 13.13 -5.08 -13.57
C MET A 220 12.66 -6.49 -13.22
N ASP A 221 13.11 -7.03 -12.08
CA ASP A 221 12.81 -8.38 -11.58
C ASP A 221 11.36 -8.56 -11.07
N TYR A 222 10.40 -7.89 -11.70
CA TYR A 222 9.00 -8.06 -11.37
C TYR A 222 8.42 -9.30 -12.05
N ARG A 223 7.93 -10.26 -11.26
CA ARG A 223 7.11 -11.38 -11.72
C ARG A 223 5.73 -11.31 -11.08
N ALA A 224 4.69 -11.27 -11.90
CA ALA A 224 3.32 -11.32 -11.41
C ALA A 224 3.02 -12.73 -10.86
N TYR A 225 3.03 -12.91 -9.54
CA TYR A 225 2.78 -14.20 -8.88
C TYR A 225 1.52 -14.22 -8.00
N LEU A 226 1.00 -13.05 -7.63
CA LEU A 226 -0.28 -12.92 -6.92
C LEU A 226 -1.45 -13.20 -7.88
N CYS A 227 -2.63 -13.48 -7.32
CA CYS A 227 -3.80 -13.88 -8.09
C CYS A 227 -4.20 -12.84 -9.15
N LYS A 228 -4.86 -13.29 -10.22
CA LYS A 228 -5.30 -12.42 -11.33
C LYS A 228 -6.23 -11.29 -10.88
N ALA A 229 -7.01 -11.52 -9.83
CA ALA A 229 -7.89 -10.48 -9.28
C ALA A 229 -7.07 -9.28 -8.79
N TRP A 230 -5.99 -9.52 -8.04
CA TRP A 230 -5.07 -8.45 -7.61
C TRP A 230 -4.44 -7.73 -8.80
N GLN A 231 -3.88 -8.48 -9.75
CA GLN A 231 -3.19 -7.90 -10.91
C GLN A 231 -4.07 -6.96 -11.74
N ARG A 232 -5.38 -7.22 -11.78
CA ARG A 232 -6.36 -6.41 -12.52
C ARG A 232 -6.68 -5.08 -11.83
N VAL A 233 -6.65 -5.05 -10.50
CA VAL A 233 -7.16 -3.91 -9.70
C VAL A 233 -6.06 -2.91 -9.37
N VAL A 234 -4.79 -3.34 -9.35
CA VAL A 234 -3.64 -2.45 -9.23
C VAL A 234 -3.62 -1.48 -10.41
N LYS A 235 -3.51 -0.19 -10.13
CA LYS A 235 -3.41 0.86 -11.16
C LYS A 235 -1.97 1.35 -11.32
N HIS A 236 -1.26 1.45 -10.20
CA HIS A 236 0.12 1.91 -10.15
C HIS A 236 0.98 0.85 -9.45
N ARG A 237 2.17 0.59 -10.00
CA ARG A 237 3.15 -0.28 -9.38
C ARG A 237 4.43 0.50 -9.14
N VAL A 238 4.88 0.51 -7.90
CA VAL A 238 6.13 1.14 -7.49
C VAL A 238 7.10 0.02 -7.12
N ILE A 239 8.14 -0.18 -7.93
CA ILE A 239 9.12 -1.25 -7.77
C ILE A 239 10.33 -0.67 -7.02
N PHE A 240 10.66 -1.22 -5.87
CA PHE A 240 11.74 -0.79 -4.99
C PHE A 240 12.96 -1.70 -5.13
N SER A 241 14.12 -1.08 -5.23
CA SER A 241 15.44 -1.72 -5.29
C SER A 241 16.42 -0.99 -4.37
N ARG A 242 17.48 -1.69 -3.95
CA ARG A 242 18.60 -1.10 -3.24
C ARG A 242 19.78 -1.05 -4.19
N ASP A 243 20.52 0.06 -4.21
CA ASP A 243 21.72 0.15 -5.05
C ASP A 243 22.83 -0.71 -4.40
N ASP A 244 23.46 -1.59 -5.19
CA ASP A 244 24.43 -2.60 -4.71
C ASP A 244 25.80 -2.03 -4.30
N GLU A 245 26.00 -0.72 -4.41
CA GLU A 245 27.25 -0.09 -3.95
C GLU A 245 27.32 -0.15 -2.43
N ALA A 246 28.29 -0.93 -1.92
CA ALA A 246 28.43 -1.32 -0.51
C ALA A 246 28.45 -0.16 0.53
N THR A 247 28.66 1.08 0.09
CA THR A 247 28.70 2.29 0.93
C THR A 247 27.48 3.20 0.77
N SER A 248 26.59 2.90 -0.16
CA SER A 248 25.44 3.73 -0.48
C SER A 248 24.22 3.34 0.38
N SER A 249 23.74 4.26 1.20
CA SER A 249 22.41 4.17 1.85
C SER A 249 21.28 4.60 0.89
N ARG A 250 21.54 4.59 -0.43
CA ARG A 250 20.58 5.00 -1.45
C ARG A 250 19.74 3.83 -1.91
N PHE A 251 18.48 4.12 -2.07
CA PHE A 251 17.47 3.25 -2.63
C PHE A 251 17.01 3.84 -3.96
N SER A 252 16.55 2.97 -4.83
CA SER A 252 15.95 3.35 -6.09
C SER A 252 14.54 2.79 -6.17
N LEU A 253 13.65 3.54 -6.80
CA LEU A 253 12.32 3.03 -7.13
C LEU A 253 11.93 3.42 -8.56
N VAL A 254 11.07 2.58 -9.15
CA VAL A 254 10.48 2.82 -10.45
C VAL A 254 8.97 2.79 -10.30
N SER A 255 8.31 3.93 -10.51
CA SER A 255 6.87 4.05 -10.57
C SER A 255 6.38 3.78 -11.99
N ARG A 256 5.42 2.86 -12.13
CA ARG A 256 4.78 2.46 -13.39
C ARG A 256 3.27 2.65 -13.29
N HIS A 257 2.69 3.46 -14.15
CA HIS A 257 1.24 3.51 -14.32
C HIS A 257 0.82 2.44 -15.34
N LEU A 258 -0.01 1.47 -14.95
CA LEU A 258 -0.22 0.27 -15.76
C LEU A 258 -1.05 0.50 -17.04
N LYS A 259 -1.95 1.50 -17.09
CA LYS A 259 -2.72 1.82 -18.31
C LYS A 259 -1.96 2.64 -19.35
N SER A 260 -1.31 3.73 -18.93
CA SER A 260 -0.50 4.60 -19.81
C SER A 260 0.88 4.00 -20.13
N ASN A 261 1.32 3.03 -19.32
CA ASN A 261 2.66 2.47 -19.34
C ASN A 261 3.78 3.52 -19.14
N SER A 262 3.46 4.65 -18.48
CA SER A 262 4.46 5.65 -18.10
C SER A 262 5.35 5.10 -17.00
N LEU A 263 6.65 5.39 -17.11
CA LEU A 263 7.69 4.98 -16.15
C LEU A 263 8.42 6.21 -15.63
N LYS A 264 8.58 6.29 -14.32
CA LYS A 264 9.40 7.31 -13.65
C LYS A 264 10.34 6.63 -12.67
N LYS A 265 11.63 6.96 -12.75
CA LYS A 265 12.65 6.45 -11.83
C LYS A 265 12.98 7.54 -10.82
N HIS A 266 13.05 7.16 -9.56
CA HIS A 266 13.42 8.03 -8.45
C HIS A 266 14.53 7.37 -7.63
N SER A 267 15.33 8.19 -6.98
CA SER A 267 16.25 7.73 -5.94
C SER A 267 15.93 8.41 -4.64
N PHE A 268 16.12 7.71 -3.54
CA PHE A 268 15.83 8.24 -2.21
C PHE A 268 16.77 7.65 -1.15
N MET A 269 16.82 8.32 -0.01
CA MET A 269 17.52 7.87 1.18
C MET A 269 16.54 7.78 2.35
N VAL A 270 16.83 6.88 3.28
CA VAL A 270 16.09 6.77 4.54
C VAL A 270 16.85 7.53 5.62
N ARG A 271 16.19 8.49 6.27
CA ARG A 271 16.72 9.33 7.36
C ARG A 271 15.81 9.29 8.58
N GLU A 272 16.24 9.92 9.66
CA GLU A 272 15.42 10.07 10.88
C GLU A 272 14.07 10.73 10.58
N SER A 273 14.05 11.75 9.71
CA SER A 273 12.85 12.42 9.22
C SER A 273 12.02 11.63 8.19
N GLY A 274 12.34 10.36 7.91
CA GLY A 274 11.65 9.51 6.93
C GLY A 274 12.39 9.44 5.59
N VAL A 275 11.65 9.39 4.49
CA VAL A 275 12.23 9.31 3.13
C VAL A 275 12.59 10.70 2.60
N GLU A 276 13.79 10.83 2.06
CA GLU A 276 14.25 12.02 1.33
C GLU A 276 14.58 11.63 -0.12
N PHE A 277 13.88 12.22 -1.07
CA PHE A 277 14.16 12.03 -2.51
C PHE A 277 15.38 12.85 -2.93
N CYS A 278 16.22 12.29 -3.80
CA CYS A 278 17.45 12.90 -4.31
C CYS A 278 17.28 13.45 -5.73
#